data_AF-A0A7Y9JZV7-F1
#
_entry.id   AF-A0A7Y9JZV7-F1
#
_cell.length_a   1.000
_cell.length_b   1.000
_cell.length_c   1.000
_cell.angle_alpha   90.00
_cell.angle_beta   90.00
_cell.angle_gamma   90.00
#
_symmetry.space_group_name_H-M   'P 1'
#
loop_
_entity.id
_entity.type
_entity.pdbx_description
1 polymer ?
#
loop_
_entity_poly.entity_id
_entity_poly.type
_entity_poly.pdbx_seq_one_letter_code
_entity_poly.pdbx_strand_id
1 'polypeptide(L)'
;MSDPQQIIAVYDTLTARRSPAAIMRERVTALTDGPSPAFVSIDARTPYPSSDLGPPDWLIVIVDEEDHEPSLPDWRKVVEAAPARTRAVVMSYGHVSAVPRSVVLNVDMTGTDGEWSHLSIEAVARRVSAGAATFSRHLLEEDAVRRGALIDVGDGSTMLNPLLMTRIGDLAISSGTYRILHNENMMFLGDLVQRTEVELLDLPGLGSKRLGEIKAALGAMDLMLGATVPGWPPEDFETALAAAAPLAILKGARQVPSGEMFRPEAECLVIDPAIGELADTEVGSTDISLQLQEAVRRKLETLRPIAFRLGNQAEWQELAPLCERLALLLDRPGSEVSAVLGSLYASALELGSFAEMDDAARHDPKSMVDALDPSSRRPLQDVLTVLAPWLRRFPTVRDLDDDAGRFLATRANSGSARAAVAAAVAADLIASGDAARLEALLDAGERGGFVGGKAERRGIMSVRNLILAATSLIGGMLWNAAVNDYATHSTIARRAGIMLARAEDAVTEIASELPSDLRTAVRSVVADARAAIGHVSSNRNAAPADVAKPHGHGQ
;
A
#
# COMPACT_ATOMS: atom_id res chain seq x y z
N MET A 1 41.85 40.26 -7.55
CA MET A 1 41.33 40.57 -6.20
C MET A 1 41.00 39.23 -5.59
N SER A 2 41.65 38.87 -4.48
CA SER A 2 41.37 37.63 -3.75
C SER A 2 39.88 37.58 -3.43
N ASP A 3 39.22 36.45 -3.73
CA ASP A 3 37.86 36.21 -3.22
C ASP A 3 37.85 36.46 -1.71
N PRO A 4 36.81 37.11 -1.17
CA PRO A 4 36.73 37.35 0.26
C PRO A 4 36.75 35.98 0.96
N GLN A 5 37.77 35.74 1.79
CA GLN A 5 37.80 34.57 2.66
C GLN A 5 36.55 34.61 3.54
N GLN A 6 35.69 33.60 3.39
CA GLN A 6 34.50 33.44 4.21
C GLN A 6 34.92 33.23 5.67
N ILE A 7 34.44 34.09 6.57
CA ILE A 7 34.73 34.00 8.00
C ILE A 7 33.57 33.27 8.69
N ILE A 8 33.87 32.14 9.33
CA ILE A 8 32.90 31.31 10.04
C ILE A 8 33.23 31.33 11.53
N ALA A 9 32.36 31.96 12.32
CA ALA A 9 32.43 31.93 13.78
C ALA A 9 31.59 30.77 14.31
N VAL A 10 32.16 29.96 15.19
CA VAL A 10 31.49 28.85 15.87
C VAL A 10 31.48 29.12 17.37
N TYR A 11 30.30 29.39 17.93
CA TYR A 11 30.06 29.49 19.36
C TYR A 11 29.53 28.15 19.85
N ASP A 12 30.30 27.45 20.68
CA ASP A 12 29.99 26.09 21.08
C ASP A 12 29.93 26.01 22.60
N THR A 13 28.76 25.70 23.15
CA THR A 13 28.58 25.54 24.60
C THR A 13 29.00 24.17 25.12
N LEU A 14 29.35 23.23 24.23
CA LEU A 14 29.76 21.88 24.59
C LEU A 14 31.26 21.81 24.90
N THR A 15 31.66 20.81 25.70
CA THR A 15 33.08 20.54 25.94
C THR A 15 33.79 20.13 24.65
N ALA A 16 35.09 20.43 24.49
CA ALA A 16 35.86 20.12 23.28
C ALA A 16 35.83 18.63 22.85
N ARG A 17 35.63 17.69 23.77
CA ARG A 17 35.48 16.25 23.46
C ARG A 17 34.12 15.89 22.85
N ARG A 18 33.12 16.73 23.07
CA ARG A 18 31.74 16.61 22.60
C ARG A 18 31.39 17.78 21.68
N SER A 19 32.34 18.31 20.92
CA SER A 19 32.11 19.43 20.03
C SER A 19 32.00 18.93 18.58
N PRO A 20 30.91 19.23 17.84
CA PRO A 20 30.81 18.92 16.42
C PRO A 20 31.68 19.86 15.57
N ALA A 21 32.24 20.92 16.15
CA ALA A 21 32.92 21.98 15.41
C ALA A 21 34.09 21.48 14.56
N ALA A 22 34.78 20.42 15.01
CA ALA A 22 35.87 19.81 14.25
C ALA A 22 35.37 19.10 12.99
N ILE A 23 34.30 18.31 13.10
CA ILE A 23 33.68 17.61 11.96
C ILE A 23 33.04 18.62 11.02
N MET A 24 32.38 19.64 11.57
CA MET A 24 31.79 20.73 10.81
C MET A 24 32.84 21.45 9.95
N ARG A 25 33.98 21.78 10.56
CA ARG A 25 35.13 22.38 9.88
C ARG A 25 35.65 21.50 8.76
N GLU A 26 35.85 20.21 9.04
CA GLU A 26 36.32 19.24 8.06
C GLU A 26 35.38 19.16 6.85
N ARG A 27 34.06 19.03 7.09
CA ARG A 27 33.05 18.91 6.03
C ARG A 27 32.94 20.16 5.17
N VAL A 28 32.89 21.34 5.79
CA VAL A 28 32.87 22.61 5.04
C VAL A 28 34.14 22.76 4.20
N THR A 29 35.30 22.42 4.78
CA THR A 29 36.57 22.50 4.05
C THR A 29 36.60 21.53 2.86
N ALA A 30 36.05 20.32 3.03
CA ALA A 30 35.96 19.32 1.97
C ALA A 30 34.98 19.70 0.84
N LEU A 31 33.98 20.53 1.15
CA LEU A 31 32.92 20.96 0.22
C LEU A 31 33.21 22.33 -0.44
N THR A 32 34.29 23.01 -0.07
CA THR A 32 34.62 24.34 -0.59
C THR A 32 35.66 24.24 -1.71
N ASP A 33 35.31 24.65 -2.92
CA ASP A 33 36.24 24.77 -4.06
C ASP A 33 37.00 26.12 -3.99
N GLY A 34 37.93 26.26 -3.04
CA GLY A 34 38.65 27.53 -2.83
C GLY A 34 39.61 27.55 -1.63
N PRO A 35 40.21 28.71 -1.28
CA PRO A 35 40.97 28.83 -0.04
C PRO A 35 40.05 28.54 1.15
N SER A 36 40.52 27.70 2.08
CA SER A 36 39.70 27.26 3.20
C SER A 36 39.14 28.46 3.98
N PRO A 37 37.85 28.40 4.38
CA PRO A 37 37.26 29.47 5.15
C PRO A 37 37.99 29.64 6.49
N ALA A 38 38.01 30.87 6.99
CA ALA A 38 38.62 31.17 8.26
C ALA A 38 37.67 30.75 9.38
N PHE A 39 38.04 29.71 10.13
CA PHE A 39 37.28 29.26 11.28
C PHE A 39 37.74 29.94 12.56
N VAL A 40 36.79 30.50 13.28
CA VAL A 40 37.01 31.10 14.59
C VAL A 40 36.15 30.35 15.58
N SER A 41 36.77 29.69 16.57
CA SER A 41 36.03 29.03 17.64
C SER A 41 36.00 29.95 18.84
N ILE A 42 34.80 30.19 19.37
CA ILE A 42 34.56 31.05 20.52
C ILE A 42 34.32 30.13 21.72
N ASP A 43 35.14 30.28 22.76
CA ASP A 43 34.94 29.57 24.02
C ASP A 43 33.67 30.09 24.70
N ALA A 44 32.77 29.17 25.06
CA ALA A 44 31.54 29.45 25.77
C ALA A 44 31.74 30.28 27.05
N ARG A 45 32.90 30.23 27.70
CA ARG A 45 33.12 30.90 29.00
C ARG A 45 33.65 32.33 28.91
N THR A 46 33.95 32.83 27.71
CA THR A 46 34.65 34.11 27.54
C THR A 46 33.77 35.14 26.82
N PRO A 47 33.62 36.38 27.33
CA PRO A 47 32.90 37.44 26.61
C PRO A 47 33.58 37.75 25.28
N TYR A 48 32.82 37.74 24.19
CA TYR A 48 33.28 37.97 22.82
C TYR A 48 33.85 39.39 22.64
N PRO A 49 35.16 39.59 22.39
CA PRO A 49 35.71 40.88 22.02
C PRO A 49 35.67 41.02 20.50
N SER A 50 34.70 41.79 20.00
CA SER A 50 34.41 41.97 18.57
C SER A 50 35.43 42.85 17.81
N SER A 51 36.63 43.09 18.33
CA SER A 51 37.62 44.00 17.72
C SER A 51 38.60 43.33 16.75
N ASP A 52 38.93 42.05 16.94
CA ASP A 52 40.10 41.43 16.27
C ASP A 52 39.74 40.50 15.10
N LEU A 53 38.45 40.20 14.89
CA LEU A 53 38.00 39.15 13.96
C LEU A 53 37.40 39.67 12.64
N GLY A 54 37.03 40.94 12.56
CA GLY A 54 36.10 41.42 11.52
C GLY A 54 34.71 40.77 11.64
N PRO A 55 33.70 41.24 10.88
CA PRO A 55 32.35 40.67 10.93
C PRO A 55 32.31 39.29 10.23
N PRO A 56 31.88 38.20 10.90
CA PRO A 56 31.75 36.90 10.25
C PRO A 56 30.59 36.88 9.25
N ASP A 57 30.71 36.08 8.19
CA ASP A 57 29.62 35.84 7.24
C ASP A 57 28.60 34.85 7.83
N TRP A 58 29.09 33.89 8.61
CA TRP A 58 28.30 32.87 9.28
C TRP A 58 28.64 32.78 10.75
N LEU A 59 27.59 32.70 11.58
CA LEU A 59 27.69 32.41 13.01
C LEU A 59 26.95 31.08 13.27
N ILE A 60 27.68 30.06 13.70
CA ILE A 60 27.11 28.75 14.07
C ILE A 60 27.12 28.66 15.59
N VAL A 61 25.96 28.41 16.18
CA VAL A 61 25.75 28.31 17.62
C VAL A 61 25.35 26.89 17.95
N ILE A 62 26.20 26.17 18.70
CA ILE A 62 25.96 24.80 19.13
C ILE A 62 25.61 24.81 20.61
N VAL A 63 24.45 24.26 20.96
CA VAL A 63 23.87 24.31 22.31
C VAL A 63 23.43 22.93 22.81
N ASP A 64 23.55 22.71 24.11
CA ASP A 64 23.03 21.52 24.80
C ASP A 64 21.59 21.72 25.29
N GLU A 65 20.97 20.66 25.82
CA GLU A 65 19.58 20.62 26.29
C GLU A 65 19.32 21.74 27.32
N GLU A 66 18.10 22.32 27.34
CA GLU A 66 17.81 23.60 28.00
C GLU A 66 17.79 23.58 29.55
N ASP A 67 18.53 22.67 30.20
CA ASP A 67 18.78 22.65 31.65
C ASP A 67 20.09 23.37 32.00
N HIS A 68 20.04 24.70 31.87
CA HIS A 68 20.78 25.72 32.62
C HIS A 68 21.96 25.24 33.49
N GLU A 69 23.17 25.15 32.92
CA GLU A 69 24.38 25.38 33.69
C GLU A 69 24.51 26.91 33.90
N PRO A 70 24.34 27.46 35.12
CA PRO A 70 24.28 28.91 35.36
C PRO A 70 25.57 29.67 34.99
N SER A 71 26.66 28.95 34.72
CA SER A 71 27.96 29.46 34.35
C SER A 71 28.15 29.75 32.86
N LEU A 72 27.22 29.31 31.99
CA LEU A 72 27.32 29.54 30.55
C LEU A 72 26.56 30.81 30.12
N PRO A 73 27.15 31.68 29.29
CA PRO A 73 26.48 32.85 28.74
C PRO A 73 25.28 32.45 27.87
N ASP A 74 24.20 33.22 28.00
CA ASP A 74 23.01 33.09 27.17
C ASP A 74 23.35 33.26 25.69
N TRP A 75 23.29 32.16 24.94
CA TRP A 75 23.65 32.10 23.53
C TRP A 75 22.79 33.05 22.67
N ARG A 76 21.57 33.39 23.12
CA ARG A 76 20.70 34.34 22.42
C ARG A 76 21.33 35.72 22.34
N LYS A 77 22.04 36.15 23.40
CA LYS A 77 22.77 37.42 23.41
C LYS A 77 23.93 37.43 22.42
N VAL A 78 24.52 36.26 22.13
CA VAL A 78 25.58 36.12 21.12
C VAL A 78 25.00 36.32 19.72
N VAL A 79 23.84 35.73 19.45
CA VAL A 79 23.11 35.91 18.18
C VAL A 79 22.62 37.36 18.02
N GLU A 80 22.13 37.99 19.08
CA GLU A 80 21.66 39.38 19.08
C GLU A 80 22.82 40.39 18.92
N ALA A 81 24.00 40.08 19.44
CA ALA A 81 25.20 40.91 19.30
C ALA A 81 25.89 40.74 17.94
N ALA A 82 25.48 39.75 17.13
CA ALA A 82 26.07 39.51 15.82
C ALA A 82 25.78 40.67 14.85
N PRO A 83 26.73 41.05 13.97
CA PRO A 83 26.48 42.06 12.94
C PRO A 83 25.28 41.70 12.06
N ALA A 84 24.47 42.68 11.65
CA ALA A 84 23.20 42.46 10.93
C ALA A 84 23.32 41.70 9.58
N ARG A 85 24.52 41.59 9.00
CA ARG A 85 24.78 40.83 7.76
C ARG A 85 25.17 39.37 8.00
N THR A 86 25.40 38.99 9.25
CA THR A 86 25.80 37.63 9.65
C THR A 86 24.62 36.68 9.55
N ARG A 87 24.80 35.51 8.93
CA ARG A 87 23.79 34.45 8.91
C ARG A 87 23.99 33.52 10.10
N ALA A 88 23.03 33.53 11.03
CA ALA A 88 23.11 32.72 12.26
C ALA A 88 22.43 31.36 12.08
N VAL A 89 23.11 30.27 12.44
CA VAL A 89 22.59 28.90 12.47
C VAL A 89 22.66 28.38 13.90
N VAL A 90 21.58 27.78 14.40
CA VAL A 90 21.54 27.14 15.71
C VAL A 90 21.45 25.63 15.54
N MET A 91 22.30 24.91 16.26
CA MET A 91 22.32 23.45 16.33
C MET A 91 22.14 23.04 17.79
N SER A 92 21.08 22.30 18.12
CA SER A 92 20.75 21.96 19.51
C SER A 92 20.66 20.47 19.78
N TYR A 93 21.18 20.04 20.93
CA TYR A 93 20.83 18.76 21.53
C TYR A 93 19.64 18.97 22.45
N GLY A 94 18.44 18.60 22.02
CA GLY A 94 17.23 18.77 22.81
C GLY A 94 16.40 19.95 22.36
N HIS A 95 15.26 20.10 23.01
CA HIS A 95 14.30 21.15 22.70
C HIS A 95 14.81 22.50 23.21
N VAL A 96 15.07 23.43 22.29
CA VAL A 96 15.38 24.84 22.61
C VAL A 96 14.13 25.68 22.38
N SER A 97 13.62 26.30 23.45
CA SER A 97 12.49 27.22 23.36
C SER A 97 12.90 28.59 22.79
N ALA A 98 12.02 29.27 22.06
CA ALA A 98 12.20 30.69 21.68
C ALA A 98 13.54 31.05 20.98
N VAL A 99 13.74 30.54 19.76
CA VAL A 99 14.87 30.90 18.89
C VAL A 99 14.69 32.31 18.31
N PRO A 100 15.71 33.21 18.33
CA PRO A 100 15.61 34.55 17.75
C PRO A 100 15.31 34.54 16.24
N ARG A 101 14.50 35.49 15.76
CA ARG A 101 14.14 35.62 14.33
C ARG A 101 15.31 35.85 13.38
N SER A 102 16.46 36.29 13.90
CA SER A 102 17.69 36.50 13.12
C SER A 102 18.39 35.18 12.76
N VAL A 103 17.96 34.04 13.32
CA VAL A 103 18.49 32.71 12.99
C VAL A 103 17.89 32.23 11.68
N VAL A 104 18.75 31.91 10.71
CA VAL A 104 18.36 31.48 9.36
C VAL A 104 18.10 29.98 9.25
N LEU A 105 18.57 29.19 10.22
CA LEU A 105 18.40 27.75 10.28
C LEU A 105 18.52 27.25 11.72
N ASN A 106 17.57 26.42 12.15
CA ASN A 106 17.60 25.72 13.43
C ASN A 106 17.62 24.20 13.19
N VAL A 107 18.56 23.48 13.80
CA VAL A 107 18.80 22.06 13.58
C VAL A 107 18.76 21.31 14.91
N ASP A 108 17.79 20.42 15.07
CA ASP A 108 17.71 19.49 16.21
C ASP A 108 18.59 18.26 15.95
N MET A 109 19.45 17.94 16.91
CA MET A 109 20.39 16.82 16.87
C MET A 109 20.02 15.66 17.81
N THR A 110 18.83 15.68 18.43
CA THR A 110 18.34 14.59 19.31
C THR A 110 18.12 13.27 18.56
N GLY A 111 18.29 12.14 19.28
CA GLY A 111 18.10 10.79 18.73
C GLY A 111 19.33 10.20 18.04
N THR A 112 20.50 10.81 18.24
CA THR A 112 21.79 10.31 17.77
C THR A 112 22.52 9.70 18.96
N ASP A 113 22.93 8.42 18.87
CA ASP A 113 23.45 7.62 19.99
C ASP A 113 24.88 8.01 20.42
N GLY A 114 25.15 9.30 20.57
CA GLY A 114 26.48 9.85 20.86
C GLY A 114 27.44 9.85 19.66
N GLU A 115 27.05 9.25 18.53
CA GLU A 115 27.71 9.47 17.24
C GLU A 115 26.95 10.54 16.44
N TRP A 116 27.67 11.61 16.09
CA TRP A 116 27.18 12.73 15.30
C TRP A 116 26.36 12.27 14.09
N SER A 117 25.11 12.73 13.93
CA SER A 117 24.40 12.49 12.67
C SER A 117 25.15 13.20 11.55
N HIS A 118 25.91 12.42 10.78
CA HIS A 118 26.64 12.93 9.61
C HIS A 118 25.72 13.71 8.66
N LEU A 119 24.43 13.38 8.63
CA LEU A 119 23.39 14.05 7.84
C LEU A 119 23.08 15.49 8.31
N SER A 120 22.99 15.75 9.62
CA SER A 120 22.66 17.09 10.13
C SER A 120 23.83 18.06 9.96
N ILE A 121 25.06 17.57 10.21
CA ILE A 121 26.29 18.34 10.00
C ILE A 121 26.51 18.59 8.50
N GLU A 122 26.30 17.59 7.63
CA GLU A 122 26.45 17.73 6.19
C GLU A 122 25.49 18.79 5.61
N ALA A 123 24.24 18.85 6.08
CA ALA A 123 23.27 19.86 5.65
C ALA A 123 23.73 21.29 5.98
N VAL A 124 24.22 21.53 7.20
CA VAL A 124 24.81 22.82 7.60
C VAL A 124 26.08 23.09 6.78
N ALA A 125 26.90 22.07 6.52
CA ALA A 125 28.16 22.21 5.79
C ALA A 125 27.93 22.68 4.36
N ARG A 126 26.99 22.05 3.66
CA ARG A 126 26.60 22.45 2.30
C ARG A 126 26.02 23.85 2.27
N ARG A 127 25.20 24.23 3.25
CA ARG A 127 24.61 25.57 3.37
C ARG A 127 25.67 26.67 3.51
N VAL A 128 26.67 26.40 4.35
CA VAL A 128 27.79 27.30 4.60
C VAL A 128 28.71 27.35 3.37
N SER A 129 29.07 26.20 2.80
CA SER A 129 30.02 26.10 1.67
C SER A 129 29.45 26.70 0.37
N ALA A 130 28.13 26.69 0.18
CA ALA A 130 27.51 27.21 -1.04
C ALA A 130 27.53 28.73 -1.16
N GLY A 131 27.79 29.49 -0.08
CA GLY A 131 27.98 30.95 -0.07
C GLY A 131 26.77 31.83 -0.49
N ALA A 132 25.88 31.35 -1.36
CA ALA A 132 24.88 32.14 -2.07
C ALA A 132 23.55 31.38 -2.23
N ALA A 133 22.48 32.16 -2.24
CA ALA A 133 21.08 31.76 -2.15
C ALA A 133 20.52 31.16 -3.46
N THR A 134 21.00 30.00 -3.90
CA THR A 134 20.40 29.32 -5.06
C THR A 134 20.18 27.85 -4.73
N PHE A 135 18.93 27.48 -4.50
CA PHE A 135 18.52 26.09 -4.42
C PHE A 135 18.75 25.47 -5.81
N SER A 136 19.72 24.59 -5.94
CA SER A 136 19.79 23.72 -7.12
C SER A 136 18.49 22.93 -7.17
N ARG A 137 17.84 22.84 -8.35
CA ARG A 137 16.60 22.08 -8.58
C ARG A 137 16.64 20.69 -7.94
N HIS A 138 17.81 20.05 -8.01
CA HIS A 138 18.10 18.77 -7.38
C HIS A 138 17.86 18.74 -5.86
N LEU A 139 18.18 19.81 -5.12
CA LEU A 139 17.95 19.89 -3.66
C LEU A 139 16.48 20.07 -3.29
N LEU A 140 15.69 20.73 -4.16
CA LEU A 140 14.24 20.83 -3.98
C LEU A 140 13.56 19.49 -4.27
N GLU A 141 14.05 18.78 -5.29
CA GLU A 141 13.60 17.43 -5.63
C GLU A 141 13.95 16.44 -4.51
N GLU A 142 15.19 16.46 -3.98
CA GLU A 142 15.60 15.64 -2.84
C GLU A 142 14.78 15.91 -1.57
N ASP A 143 14.50 17.18 -1.22
CA ASP A 143 13.68 17.51 -0.04
C ASP A 143 12.22 17.12 -0.24
N ALA A 144 11.67 17.31 -1.45
CA ALA A 144 10.32 16.88 -1.77
C ALA A 144 10.20 15.35 -1.80
N VAL A 145 11.23 14.61 -2.24
CA VAL A 145 11.31 13.15 -2.12
C VAL A 145 11.34 12.73 -0.65
N ARG A 146 12.19 13.35 0.17
CA ARG A 146 12.28 13.06 1.61
C ARG A 146 10.97 13.30 2.35
N ARG A 147 10.20 14.31 1.95
CA ARG A 147 8.89 14.65 2.54
C ARG A 147 7.73 13.87 1.91
N GLY A 148 8.03 12.94 1.00
CA GLY A 148 7.07 12.11 0.30
C GLY A 148 6.26 12.83 -0.76
N ALA A 149 6.50 14.11 -1.06
CA ALA A 149 5.75 14.84 -2.07
C ALA A 149 6.20 14.52 -3.51
N LEU A 150 7.46 14.11 -3.68
CA LEU A 150 7.96 13.47 -4.90
C LEU A 150 8.36 12.02 -4.59
N ILE A 151 8.46 11.21 -5.64
CA ILE A 151 8.95 9.83 -5.57
C ILE A 151 10.18 9.74 -6.49
N ASP A 152 11.27 9.17 -5.97
CA ASP A 152 12.46 8.83 -6.76
C ASP A 152 12.17 7.56 -7.58
N VAL A 153 12.35 7.65 -8.89
CA VAL A 153 12.03 6.58 -9.85
C VAL A 153 13.23 5.66 -10.10
N GLY A 154 14.39 5.94 -9.49
CA GLY A 154 15.58 5.08 -9.52
C GLY A 154 16.42 5.16 -10.80
N ASP A 155 16.00 5.95 -11.81
CA ASP A 155 16.76 6.27 -13.02
C ASP A 155 17.41 7.66 -12.97
N GLY A 156 17.36 8.33 -11.81
CA GLY A 156 17.83 9.70 -11.61
C GLY A 156 16.76 10.77 -11.89
N SER A 157 15.50 10.39 -12.16
CA SER A 157 14.36 11.30 -12.26
C SER A 157 13.42 11.20 -11.04
N THR A 158 12.63 12.26 -10.81
CA THR A 158 11.62 12.33 -9.74
C THR A 158 10.24 12.66 -10.30
N MET A 159 9.19 12.11 -9.69
CA MET A 159 7.79 12.30 -10.11
C MET A 159 6.88 12.73 -8.96
N LEU A 160 5.75 13.37 -9.27
CA LEU A 160 4.75 13.78 -8.28
C LEU A 160 4.17 12.57 -7.54
N ASN A 161 4.07 12.65 -6.21
CA ASN A 161 3.37 11.61 -5.46
C ASN A 161 1.86 11.64 -5.79
N PRO A 162 1.25 10.53 -6.26
CA PRO A 162 -0.18 10.48 -6.59
C PRO A 162 -1.11 10.84 -5.42
N LEU A 163 -0.65 10.64 -4.17
CA LEU A 163 -1.41 10.99 -2.98
C LEU A 163 -1.72 12.49 -2.93
N LEU A 164 -0.94 13.34 -3.58
CA LEU A 164 -1.18 14.79 -3.61
C LEU A 164 -2.55 15.15 -4.20
N MET A 165 -3.14 14.32 -5.07
CA MET A 165 -4.50 14.51 -5.61
C MET A 165 -5.63 13.99 -4.71
N THR A 166 -5.32 13.46 -3.52
CA THR A 166 -6.33 13.05 -2.54
C THR A 166 -7.02 14.30 -2.00
N ARG A 167 -8.36 14.28 -1.93
CA ARG A 167 -9.11 15.40 -1.35
C ARG A 167 -8.91 15.44 0.15
N ILE A 168 -8.82 16.63 0.71
CA ILE A 168 -8.72 16.81 2.17
C ILE A 168 -9.94 16.24 2.89
N GLY A 169 -11.10 16.17 2.22
CA GLY A 169 -12.33 15.56 2.74
C GLY A 169 -12.26 14.05 2.96
N ASP A 170 -11.31 13.36 2.32
CA ASP A 170 -11.12 11.91 2.45
C ASP A 170 -10.16 11.55 3.60
N LEU A 171 -9.55 12.56 4.23
CA LEU A 171 -8.63 12.35 5.35
C LEU A 171 -9.39 12.07 6.65
N ALA A 172 -8.78 11.26 7.50
CA ALA A 172 -9.26 10.99 8.86
C ALA A 172 -8.98 12.17 9.82
N ILE A 173 -9.52 13.36 9.51
CA ILE A 173 -9.40 14.58 10.31
C ILE A 173 -10.77 15.05 10.83
N SER A 174 -10.80 15.89 11.86
CA SER A 174 -12.07 16.41 12.36
C SER A 174 -12.75 17.35 11.35
N SER A 175 -14.09 17.39 11.35
CA SER A 175 -14.87 18.29 10.49
C SER A 175 -14.53 19.77 10.70
N GLY A 176 -14.09 20.14 11.91
CA GLY A 176 -13.60 21.48 12.22
C GLY A 176 -12.27 21.80 11.54
N THR A 177 -11.32 20.84 11.51
CA THR A 177 -10.05 20.95 10.80
C THR A 177 -10.28 21.03 9.29
N TYR A 178 -11.10 20.13 8.74
CA TYR A 178 -11.49 20.14 7.32
C TYR A 178 -12.06 21.50 6.88
N ARG A 179 -12.98 22.08 7.65
CA ARG A 179 -13.61 23.35 7.30
C ARG A 179 -12.61 24.50 7.25
N ILE A 180 -11.62 24.52 8.15
CA ILE A 180 -10.58 25.56 8.15
C ILE A 180 -9.73 25.43 6.88
N LEU A 181 -9.27 24.21 6.57
CA LEU A 181 -8.46 23.96 5.37
C LEU A 181 -9.22 24.32 4.08
N HIS A 182 -10.48 23.93 4.00
CA HIS A 182 -11.36 24.26 2.88
C HIS A 182 -11.58 25.77 2.71
N ASN A 183 -11.74 26.52 3.83
CA ASN A 183 -11.91 27.97 3.77
C ASN A 183 -10.66 28.70 3.25
N GLU A 184 -9.48 28.11 3.45
CA GLU A 184 -8.21 28.58 2.92
C GLU A 184 -7.92 28.09 1.50
N ASN A 185 -8.94 27.56 0.81
CA ASN A 185 -8.89 26.98 -0.54
C ASN A 185 -7.89 25.81 -0.68
N MET A 186 -7.56 25.12 0.42
CA MET A 186 -6.83 23.86 0.35
C MET A 186 -7.86 22.76 0.15
N MET A 187 -7.88 22.17 -1.05
CA MET A 187 -8.85 21.14 -1.43
C MET A 187 -8.21 19.76 -1.54
N PHE A 188 -6.91 19.73 -1.84
CA PHE A 188 -6.14 18.51 -2.07
C PHE A 188 -4.90 18.44 -1.18
N LEU A 189 -4.35 17.23 -1.01
CA LEU A 189 -3.12 17.03 -0.25
C LEU A 189 -1.92 17.81 -0.81
N GLY A 190 -1.83 17.98 -2.13
CA GLY A 190 -0.79 18.79 -2.77
C GLY A 190 -0.83 20.26 -2.37
N ASP A 191 -2.01 20.80 -2.07
CA ASP A 191 -2.14 22.17 -1.54
C ASP A 191 -1.66 22.24 -0.09
N LEU A 192 -1.93 21.18 0.68
CA LEU A 192 -1.65 21.09 2.11
C LEU A 192 -0.17 20.83 2.41
N VAL A 193 0.48 19.89 1.71
CA VAL A 193 1.89 19.54 1.96
C VAL A 193 2.85 20.69 1.64
N GLN A 194 2.42 21.64 0.81
CA GLN A 194 3.18 22.85 0.50
C GLN A 194 3.16 23.89 1.60
N ARG A 195 2.29 23.74 2.62
CA ARG A 195 2.24 24.63 3.78
C ARG A 195 3.19 24.18 4.87
N THR A 196 3.82 25.13 5.52
CA THR A 196 4.64 24.86 6.71
C THR A 196 3.77 24.77 7.97
N GLU A 197 4.29 24.16 9.03
CA GLU A 197 3.60 24.10 10.33
C GLU A 197 3.31 25.51 10.88
N VAL A 198 4.22 26.45 10.67
CA VAL A 198 4.08 27.85 11.11
C VAL A 198 2.93 28.52 10.36
N GLU A 199 2.89 28.38 9.03
CA GLU A 199 1.82 28.95 8.19
C GLU A 199 0.45 28.37 8.56
N LEU A 200 0.37 27.08 8.89
CA LEU A 200 -0.88 26.46 9.33
C LEU A 200 -1.31 26.97 10.71
N LEU A 201 -0.39 27.17 11.65
CA LEU A 201 -0.70 27.69 12.99
C LEU A 201 -1.15 29.16 12.97
N ASP A 202 -0.75 29.92 11.95
CA ASP A 202 -1.22 31.29 11.75
C ASP A 202 -2.66 31.36 11.24
N LEU A 203 -3.24 30.24 10.78
CA LEU A 203 -4.63 30.20 10.30
C LEU A 203 -5.63 30.37 11.45
N PRO A 204 -6.67 31.21 11.27
CA PRO A 204 -7.63 31.50 12.31
C PRO A 204 -8.38 30.23 12.76
N GLY A 205 -8.14 29.83 14.00
CA GLY A 205 -8.76 28.65 14.61
C GLY A 205 -7.97 27.35 14.43
N LEU A 206 -6.82 27.33 13.76
CA LEU A 206 -5.98 26.14 13.63
C LEU A 206 -4.96 26.10 14.78
N GLY A 207 -5.32 25.45 15.88
CA GLY A 207 -4.43 25.27 17.04
C GLY A 207 -3.58 23.99 16.95
N SER A 208 -2.64 23.84 17.90
CA SER A 208 -1.70 22.69 18.00
C SER A 208 -2.38 21.32 17.92
N LYS A 209 -3.57 21.16 18.52
CA LYS A 209 -4.36 19.93 18.43
C LYS A 209 -4.75 19.59 16.98
N ARG A 210 -5.25 20.58 16.22
CA ARG A 210 -5.68 20.40 14.82
C ARG A 210 -4.48 20.19 13.89
N LEU A 211 -3.36 20.86 14.17
CA LEU A 211 -2.09 20.58 13.49
C LEU A 211 -1.63 19.13 13.73
N GLY A 212 -1.78 18.62 14.96
CA GLY A 212 -1.51 17.22 15.29
C GLY A 212 -2.37 16.23 14.49
N GLU A 213 -3.67 16.52 14.31
CA GLU A 213 -4.56 15.73 13.45
C GLU A 213 -4.06 15.69 12.00
N ILE A 214 -3.65 16.84 11.46
CA ILE A 214 -3.10 16.96 10.10
C ILE A 214 -1.81 16.14 9.96
N LYS A 215 -0.86 16.32 10.90
CA LYS A 215 0.43 15.59 10.87
C LYS A 215 0.24 14.09 11.02
N ALA A 216 -0.69 13.64 11.86
CA ALA A 216 -1.00 12.22 12.01
C ALA A 216 -1.60 11.63 10.71
N ALA A 217 -2.52 12.36 10.06
CA ALA A 217 -3.11 11.93 8.79
C ALA A 217 -2.05 11.87 7.67
N LEU A 218 -1.19 12.88 7.54
CA LEU A 218 -0.11 12.89 6.56
C LEU A 218 0.93 11.79 6.83
N GLY A 219 1.30 11.58 8.10
CA GLY A 219 2.26 10.55 8.50
C GLY A 219 1.77 9.13 8.19
N ALA A 220 0.47 8.85 8.27
CA ALA A 220 -0.10 7.55 7.85
C ALA A 220 0.02 7.27 6.33
N MET A 221 0.41 8.29 5.56
CA MET A 221 0.58 8.28 4.11
C MET A 221 2.04 8.57 3.70
N ASP A 222 2.97 8.57 4.66
CA ASP A 222 4.38 8.93 4.48
C ASP A 222 4.60 10.33 3.86
N LEU A 223 3.69 11.27 4.15
CA LEU A 223 3.76 12.66 3.71
C LEU A 223 4.15 13.59 4.85
N MET A 224 4.85 14.68 4.53
CA MET A 224 5.21 15.73 5.47
C MET A 224 4.85 17.12 4.94
N LEU A 225 4.63 18.05 5.87
CA LEU A 225 4.38 19.46 5.59
C LEU A 225 5.66 20.18 5.12
N GLY A 226 5.50 21.31 4.44
CA GLY A 226 6.57 22.20 3.98
C GLY A 226 7.37 21.72 2.77
N ALA A 227 6.84 20.78 1.99
CA ALA A 227 7.47 20.33 0.75
C ALA A 227 7.24 21.35 -0.38
N THR A 228 8.26 21.68 -1.16
CA THR A 228 8.05 22.44 -2.40
C THR A 228 7.76 21.46 -3.53
N VAL A 229 6.58 21.57 -4.17
CA VAL A 229 6.14 20.64 -5.21
C VAL A 229 6.18 21.36 -6.57
N PRO A 230 7.22 21.16 -7.41
CA PRO A 230 7.32 21.83 -8.69
C PRO A 230 6.18 21.42 -9.62
N GLY A 231 5.52 22.40 -10.25
CA GLY A 231 4.45 22.12 -11.23
C GLY A 231 3.13 21.65 -10.62
N TRP A 232 2.87 21.96 -9.34
CA TRP A 232 1.56 21.73 -8.72
C TRP A 232 0.67 23.00 -8.79
N PRO A 233 -0.62 22.87 -9.17
CA PRO A 233 -1.23 21.69 -9.79
C PRO A 233 -0.73 21.49 -11.24
N PRO A 234 -0.68 20.25 -11.75
CA PRO A 234 -0.34 19.98 -13.15
C PRO A 234 -1.29 20.65 -14.15
N GLU A 235 -0.82 20.95 -15.37
CA GLU A 235 -1.68 21.57 -16.41
C GLU A 235 -2.90 20.70 -16.75
N ASP A 236 -2.75 19.38 -16.73
CA ASP A 236 -3.84 18.42 -16.98
C ASP A 236 -4.60 18.01 -15.71
N PHE A 237 -4.53 18.80 -14.63
CA PHE A 237 -5.11 18.42 -13.33
C PHE A 237 -6.60 18.05 -13.38
N GLU A 238 -7.41 18.76 -14.16
CA GLU A 238 -8.84 18.42 -14.32
C GLU A 238 -9.06 17.11 -15.08
N THR A 239 -8.28 16.88 -16.14
CA THR A 239 -8.30 15.64 -16.94
C THR A 239 -7.85 14.46 -16.08
N ALA A 240 -6.78 14.65 -15.32
CA ALA A 240 -6.29 13.67 -14.37
C ALA A 240 -7.39 13.40 -13.33
N LEU A 241 -7.96 14.42 -12.68
CA LEU A 241 -8.99 14.27 -11.65
C LEU A 241 -10.24 13.53 -12.16
N ALA A 242 -10.64 13.76 -13.42
CA ALA A 242 -11.70 13.01 -14.08
C ALA A 242 -11.33 11.52 -14.25
N ALA A 243 -10.07 11.21 -14.55
CA ALA A 243 -9.55 9.85 -14.59
C ALA A 243 -9.42 9.18 -13.19
N ALA A 244 -9.27 9.93 -12.08
CA ALA A 244 -9.31 9.34 -10.72
C ALA A 244 -10.71 8.92 -10.28
N ALA A 245 -11.77 9.55 -10.79
CA ALA A 245 -13.10 9.34 -10.23
C ALA A 245 -13.53 7.86 -10.24
N PRO A 246 -13.34 7.09 -11.34
CA PRO A 246 -13.47 5.62 -11.33
C PRO A 246 -12.63 4.94 -10.24
N LEU A 247 -11.37 5.34 -10.08
CA LEU A 247 -10.42 4.71 -9.16
C LEU A 247 -10.80 4.96 -7.70
N ALA A 248 -11.29 6.15 -7.36
CA ALA A 248 -11.79 6.48 -6.02
C ALA A 248 -13.01 5.63 -5.64
N ILE A 249 -13.94 5.44 -6.59
CA ILE A 249 -15.11 4.55 -6.42
C ILE A 249 -14.65 3.10 -6.18
N LEU A 250 -13.66 2.62 -6.93
CA LEU A 250 -13.12 1.26 -6.80
C LEU A 250 -12.27 1.06 -5.54
N LYS A 251 -11.58 2.09 -5.06
CA LYS A 251 -10.86 2.04 -3.78
C LYS A 251 -11.83 1.91 -2.59
N GLY A 252 -13.02 2.51 -2.70
CA GLY A 252 -14.10 2.35 -1.74
C GLY A 252 -14.93 1.07 -1.92
N ALA A 253 -14.72 0.31 -3.01
CA ALA A 253 -15.49 -0.88 -3.30
C ALA A 253 -15.16 -2.00 -2.30
N ARG A 254 -16.19 -2.55 -1.67
CA ARG A 254 -16.06 -3.67 -0.74
C ARG A 254 -16.35 -4.99 -1.45
N GLN A 255 -15.47 -5.96 -1.25
CA GLN A 255 -15.72 -7.35 -1.59
C GLN A 255 -16.88 -7.90 -0.75
N VAL A 256 -17.61 -8.89 -1.28
CA VAL A 256 -18.79 -9.48 -0.63
C VAL A 256 -18.44 -10.82 0.03
N PRO A 257 -18.81 -11.08 1.30
CA PRO A 257 -18.49 -12.34 1.99
C PRO A 257 -19.10 -13.60 1.36
N SER A 258 -20.13 -13.44 0.53
CA SER A 258 -20.79 -14.53 -0.18
C SER A 258 -19.87 -15.24 -1.20
N GLY A 259 -18.76 -14.61 -1.60
CA GLY A 259 -17.64 -15.23 -2.32
C GLY A 259 -16.37 -15.31 -1.47
N GLU A 260 -15.34 -15.97 -1.99
CA GLU A 260 -13.98 -15.88 -1.47
C GLU A 260 -13.48 -14.43 -1.58
N MET A 261 -12.83 -13.93 -0.53
CA MET A 261 -12.22 -12.60 -0.53
C MET A 261 -10.77 -12.70 -0.97
N PHE A 262 -10.24 -11.64 -1.57
CA PHE A 262 -8.87 -11.56 -2.04
C PHE A 262 -8.14 -10.42 -1.36
N ARG A 263 -6.92 -10.69 -0.90
CA ARG A 263 -6.01 -9.66 -0.41
C ARG A 263 -4.73 -9.66 -1.26
N PRO A 264 -4.11 -8.49 -1.47
CA PRO A 264 -2.83 -8.42 -2.14
C PRO A 264 -1.71 -8.94 -1.23
N GLU A 265 -0.84 -9.77 -1.80
CA GLU A 265 0.51 -10.03 -1.30
C GLU A 265 1.54 -9.40 -2.26
N ALA A 266 2.84 -9.64 -2.03
CA ALA A 266 3.92 -8.99 -2.78
C ALA A 266 3.79 -9.19 -4.30
N GLU A 267 3.38 -10.37 -4.74
CA GLU A 267 3.44 -10.77 -6.16
C GLU A 267 2.09 -11.24 -6.74
N CYS A 268 1.12 -11.61 -5.90
CA CYS A 268 -0.17 -12.14 -6.33
C CYS A 268 -1.31 -11.75 -5.38
N LEU A 269 -2.54 -11.89 -5.87
CA LEU A 269 -3.73 -11.91 -5.05
C LEU A 269 -3.89 -13.31 -4.46
N VAL A 270 -4.13 -13.37 -3.16
CA VAL A 270 -4.39 -14.63 -2.44
C VAL A 270 -5.79 -14.61 -1.87
N ILE A 271 -6.44 -15.77 -1.82
CA ILE A 271 -7.69 -15.91 -1.08
C ILE A 271 -7.43 -15.64 0.40
N ASP A 272 -8.17 -14.69 0.95
CA ASP A 272 -8.21 -14.41 2.38
C ASP A 272 -9.24 -15.33 3.06
N PRO A 273 -8.81 -16.33 3.84
CA PRO A 273 -9.72 -17.25 4.49
C PRO A 273 -10.47 -16.61 5.68
N ALA A 274 -10.00 -15.45 6.16
CA ALA A 274 -10.49 -14.78 7.35
C ALA A 274 -11.78 -14.00 7.07
N ILE A 275 -12.92 -14.69 7.17
CA ILE A 275 -14.25 -14.08 7.16
C ILE A 275 -14.98 -14.17 8.51
N GLY A 276 -14.41 -14.91 9.48
CA GLY A 276 -15.03 -15.15 10.77
C GLY A 276 -15.03 -13.89 11.65
N GLU A 277 -16.12 -13.70 12.38
CA GLU A 277 -16.27 -12.64 13.37
C GLU A 277 -15.84 -13.12 14.76
N LEU A 278 -15.76 -12.19 15.72
CA LEU A 278 -15.45 -12.52 17.12
C LEU A 278 -16.43 -13.57 17.69
N ALA A 279 -17.70 -13.49 17.30
CA ALA A 279 -18.74 -14.44 17.72
C ALA A 279 -18.45 -15.88 17.24
N ASP A 280 -17.82 -16.07 16.08
CA ASP A 280 -17.45 -17.40 15.59
C ASP A 280 -16.32 -18.04 16.40
N THR A 281 -15.42 -17.22 16.93
CA THR A 281 -14.30 -17.70 17.77
C THR A 281 -14.81 -18.30 19.08
N GLU A 282 -15.86 -17.71 19.66
CA GLU A 282 -16.56 -18.29 20.82
C GLU A 282 -17.19 -19.63 20.48
N VAL A 283 -17.89 -19.74 19.34
CA VAL A 283 -18.50 -20.99 18.88
C VAL A 283 -17.44 -22.07 18.67
N GLY A 284 -16.34 -21.73 17.99
CA GLY A 284 -15.22 -22.63 17.70
C GLY A 284 -14.54 -23.20 18.96
N SER A 285 -14.56 -22.43 20.05
CA SER A 285 -13.92 -22.81 21.32
C SER A 285 -14.81 -23.65 22.25
N THR A 286 -16.09 -23.88 21.90
CA THR A 286 -16.99 -24.70 22.73
C THR A 286 -16.64 -26.19 22.66
N ASP A 287 -16.82 -26.92 23.78
CA ASP A 287 -16.59 -28.38 23.85
C ASP A 287 -17.34 -29.15 22.75
N ILE A 288 -18.59 -28.76 22.47
CA ILE A 288 -19.41 -29.38 21.43
C ILE A 288 -18.79 -29.13 20.04
N SER A 289 -18.29 -27.92 19.78
CA SER A 289 -17.66 -27.61 18.49
C SER A 289 -16.37 -28.38 18.30
N LEU A 290 -15.52 -28.47 19.34
CA LEU A 290 -14.30 -29.28 19.33
C LEU A 290 -14.61 -30.77 19.09
N GLN A 291 -15.63 -31.31 19.76
CA GLN A 291 -16.06 -32.70 19.56
C GLN A 291 -16.58 -32.95 18.13
N LEU A 292 -17.34 -32.01 17.57
CA LEU A 292 -17.87 -32.11 16.21
C LEU A 292 -16.76 -31.99 15.16
N GLN A 293 -15.84 -31.04 15.31
CA GLN A 293 -14.67 -30.89 14.44
C GLN A 293 -13.86 -32.20 14.38
N GLU A 294 -13.57 -32.77 15.56
CA GLU A 294 -12.83 -34.03 15.66
C GLU A 294 -13.64 -35.23 15.10
N ALA A 295 -14.97 -35.23 15.25
CA ALA A 295 -15.82 -36.22 14.61
C ALA A 295 -15.79 -36.13 13.08
N VAL A 296 -15.77 -34.92 12.51
CA VAL A 296 -15.60 -34.70 11.07
C VAL A 296 -14.24 -35.22 10.61
N ARG A 297 -13.15 -34.90 11.33
CA ARG A 297 -11.79 -35.37 11.01
C ARG A 297 -11.71 -36.88 10.90
N ARG A 298 -12.20 -37.62 11.90
CA ARG A 298 -12.20 -39.10 11.87
C ARG A 298 -13.02 -39.68 10.73
N LYS A 299 -14.17 -39.07 10.41
CA LYS A 299 -15.00 -39.50 9.27
C LYS A 299 -14.29 -39.23 7.95
N LEU A 300 -13.59 -38.10 7.85
CA LEU A 300 -12.80 -37.74 6.67
C LEU A 300 -11.62 -38.70 6.47
N GLU A 301 -10.94 -39.14 7.52
CA GLU A 301 -9.89 -40.18 7.45
C GLU A 301 -10.39 -41.48 6.83
N THR A 302 -11.67 -41.82 7.02
CA THR A 302 -12.29 -42.99 6.39
C THR A 302 -12.57 -42.75 4.91
N LEU A 303 -12.99 -41.53 4.54
CA LEU A 303 -13.33 -41.16 3.16
C LEU A 303 -12.08 -40.99 2.27
N ARG A 304 -11.00 -40.39 2.79
CA ARG A 304 -9.77 -40.07 2.03
C ARG A 304 -9.22 -41.23 1.16
N PRO A 305 -8.98 -42.44 1.68
CA PRO A 305 -8.47 -43.54 0.85
C PRO A 305 -9.49 -44.02 -0.20
N ILE A 306 -10.79 -43.84 0.03
CA ILE A 306 -11.84 -44.15 -0.95
C ILE A 306 -11.82 -43.10 -2.05
N ALA A 307 -11.82 -41.82 -1.69
CA ALA A 307 -11.72 -40.70 -2.62
C ALA A 307 -10.50 -40.85 -3.54
N PHE A 308 -9.34 -41.22 -2.97
CA PHE A 308 -8.12 -41.47 -3.75
C PHE A 308 -8.31 -42.56 -4.82
N ARG A 309 -9.00 -43.66 -4.49
CA ARG A 309 -9.29 -44.74 -5.46
C ARG A 309 -10.29 -44.30 -6.53
N LEU A 310 -11.33 -43.57 -6.12
CA LEU A 310 -12.33 -43.00 -7.02
C LEU A 310 -11.72 -41.98 -7.98
N GLY A 311 -10.59 -41.38 -7.64
CA GLY A 311 -9.90 -40.40 -8.49
C GLY A 311 -9.46 -40.93 -9.87
N ASN A 312 -9.53 -42.24 -10.12
CA ASN A 312 -9.34 -42.82 -11.46
C ASN A 312 -10.57 -42.68 -12.38
N GLN A 313 -11.70 -42.24 -11.85
CA GLN A 313 -12.94 -41.96 -12.59
C GLN A 313 -13.06 -40.46 -12.79
N ALA A 314 -13.33 -40.02 -14.02
CA ALA A 314 -13.29 -38.60 -14.38
C ALA A 314 -14.29 -37.75 -13.57
N GLU A 315 -15.45 -38.32 -13.26
CA GLU A 315 -16.54 -37.70 -12.50
C GLU A 315 -16.17 -37.46 -11.03
N TRP A 316 -15.21 -38.25 -10.52
CA TRP A 316 -14.81 -38.30 -9.11
C TRP A 316 -13.39 -37.78 -8.85
N GLN A 317 -12.67 -37.37 -9.89
CA GLN A 317 -11.25 -36.99 -9.83
C GLN A 317 -10.96 -35.89 -8.79
N GLU A 318 -11.86 -34.94 -8.62
CA GLU A 318 -11.70 -33.80 -7.69
C GLU A 318 -12.08 -34.14 -6.23
N LEU A 319 -12.65 -35.32 -5.95
CA LEU A 319 -13.03 -35.68 -4.59
C LEU A 319 -11.81 -35.89 -3.67
N ALA A 320 -10.72 -36.44 -4.19
CA ALA A 320 -9.51 -36.67 -3.40
C ALA A 320 -8.79 -35.36 -3.03
N PRO A 321 -8.48 -34.45 -3.99
CA PRO A 321 -7.94 -33.13 -3.66
C PRO A 321 -8.81 -32.34 -2.67
N LEU A 322 -10.14 -32.41 -2.80
CA LEU A 322 -11.07 -31.81 -1.85
C LEU A 322 -10.93 -32.39 -0.43
N CYS A 323 -10.85 -33.72 -0.30
CA CYS A 323 -10.67 -34.35 1.01
C CYS A 323 -9.35 -33.95 1.68
N GLU A 324 -8.26 -33.82 0.92
CA GLU A 324 -6.98 -33.33 1.42
C GLU A 324 -7.07 -31.87 1.88
N ARG A 325 -7.72 -31.01 1.08
CA ARG A 325 -7.98 -29.61 1.44
C ARG A 325 -8.79 -29.49 2.73
N LEU A 326 -9.88 -30.26 2.86
CA LEU A 326 -10.69 -30.30 4.08
C LEU A 326 -9.87 -30.76 5.28
N ALA A 327 -9.02 -31.78 5.13
CA ALA A 327 -8.18 -32.27 6.22
C ALA A 327 -7.23 -31.17 6.72
N LEU A 328 -6.59 -30.44 5.81
CA LEU A 328 -5.72 -29.31 6.14
C LEU A 328 -6.47 -28.16 6.84
N LEU A 329 -7.68 -27.83 6.39
CA LEU A 329 -8.48 -26.77 7.01
C LEU A 329 -8.95 -27.16 8.42
N LEU A 330 -9.24 -28.45 8.63
CA LEU A 330 -9.66 -28.99 9.93
C LEU A 330 -8.49 -29.27 10.88
N ASP A 331 -7.23 -29.22 10.42
CA ASP A 331 -6.01 -29.43 11.21
C ASP A 331 -5.57 -28.17 11.94
N ARG A 332 -6.49 -27.63 12.73
CA ARG A 332 -6.33 -26.38 13.46
C ARG A 332 -6.96 -26.48 14.85
N PRO A 333 -6.43 -25.78 15.86
CA PRO A 333 -7.13 -25.60 17.13
C PRO A 333 -8.53 -25.01 16.91
N GLY A 334 -9.53 -25.37 17.72
CA GLY A 334 -10.91 -24.89 17.54
C GLY A 334 -11.07 -23.37 17.57
N SER A 335 -10.19 -22.66 18.30
CA SER A 335 -10.11 -21.20 18.30
C SER A 335 -9.62 -20.59 16.99
N GLU A 336 -8.93 -21.36 16.15
CA GLU A 336 -8.38 -20.92 14.86
C GLU A 336 -9.22 -21.40 13.66
N VAL A 337 -10.20 -22.27 13.88
CA VAL A 337 -11.13 -22.72 12.83
C VAL A 337 -12.00 -21.57 12.32
N SER A 338 -12.34 -20.60 13.19
CA SER A 338 -13.08 -19.41 12.81
C SER A 338 -12.39 -18.59 11.70
N ALA A 339 -11.05 -18.62 11.67
CA ALA A 339 -10.24 -17.91 10.69
C ALA A 339 -10.26 -18.54 9.28
N VAL A 340 -10.88 -19.71 9.11
CA VAL A 340 -10.96 -20.42 7.81
C VAL A 340 -12.37 -20.84 7.42
N LEU A 341 -13.40 -20.26 8.05
CA LEU A 341 -14.81 -20.64 7.84
C LEU A 341 -15.26 -20.49 6.39
N GLY A 342 -14.76 -19.48 5.67
CA GLY A 342 -15.10 -19.27 4.26
C GLY A 342 -14.68 -20.45 3.40
N SER A 343 -13.40 -20.84 3.51
CA SER A 343 -12.85 -21.97 2.77
C SER A 343 -13.43 -23.32 3.23
N LEU A 344 -13.76 -23.47 4.51
CA LEU A 344 -14.45 -24.67 5.02
C LEU A 344 -15.86 -24.78 4.45
N TYR A 345 -16.62 -23.69 4.43
CA TYR A 345 -17.97 -23.65 3.88
C TYR A 345 -17.95 -23.93 2.36
N ALA A 346 -17.04 -23.30 1.61
CA ALA A 346 -16.83 -23.58 0.19
C ALA A 346 -16.56 -25.07 -0.08
N SER A 347 -15.64 -25.66 0.69
CA SER A 347 -15.30 -27.08 0.57
C SER A 347 -16.47 -28.00 0.97
N ALA A 348 -17.32 -27.58 1.92
CA ALA A 348 -18.52 -28.32 2.29
C ALA A 348 -19.59 -28.30 1.19
N LEU A 349 -19.77 -27.16 0.50
CA LEU A 349 -20.67 -27.08 -0.67
C LEU A 349 -20.18 -27.98 -1.80
N GLU A 350 -18.89 -27.94 -2.10
CA GLU A 350 -18.29 -28.81 -3.11
C GLU A 350 -18.48 -30.29 -2.76
N LEU A 351 -18.24 -30.69 -1.50
CA LEU A 351 -18.45 -32.06 -1.04
C LEU A 351 -19.93 -32.47 -1.14
N GLY A 352 -20.84 -31.55 -0.84
CA GLY A 352 -22.27 -31.77 -1.00
C GLY A 352 -22.69 -31.95 -2.45
N SER A 353 -22.06 -31.25 -3.40
CA SER A 353 -22.33 -31.41 -4.83
C SER A 353 -22.01 -32.84 -5.32
N PHE A 354 -20.98 -33.49 -4.78
CA PHE A 354 -20.69 -34.90 -5.07
C PHE A 354 -21.75 -35.86 -4.55
N ALA A 355 -22.32 -35.58 -3.37
CA ALA A 355 -23.40 -36.39 -2.82
C ALA A 355 -24.71 -36.22 -3.62
N GLU A 356 -25.03 -35.01 -4.06
CA GLU A 356 -26.17 -34.76 -4.95
C GLU A 356 -25.98 -35.40 -6.33
N MET A 357 -24.76 -35.38 -6.88
CA MET A 357 -24.42 -36.08 -8.13
C MET A 357 -24.65 -37.60 -8.01
N ASP A 358 -24.18 -38.23 -6.92
CA ASP A 358 -24.43 -39.66 -6.65
C ASP A 358 -25.93 -39.95 -6.48
N ASP A 359 -26.66 -39.08 -5.79
CA ASP A 359 -28.10 -39.19 -5.63
C ASP A 359 -28.81 -39.11 -6.99
N ALA A 360 -28.45 -38.15 -7.84
CA ALA A 360 -29.01 -38.03 -9.18
C ALA A 360 -28.71 -39.28 -10.02
N ALA A 361 -27.45 -39.73 -10.04
CA ALA A 361 -27.02 -40.92 -10.78
C ALA A 361 -27.79 -42.18 -10.38
N ARG A 362 -28.14 -42.31 -9.10
CA ARG A 362 -28.90 -43.45 -8.59
C ARG A 362 -30.38 -43.42 -8.97
N HIS A 363 -30.97 -42.24 -9.13
CA HIS A 363 -32.39 -42.07 -9.44
C HIS A 363 -32.68 -41.87 -10.93
N ASP A 364 -31.67 -41.58 -11.73
CA ASP A 364 -31.76 -41.49 -13.20
C ASP A 364 -31.08 -42.69 -13.88
N PRO A 365 -31.86 -43.66 -14.40
CA PRO A 365 -31.32 -44.80 -15.14
C PRO A 365 -30.56 -44.43 -16.42
N LYS A 366 -30.65 -43.17 -16.89
CA LYS A 366 -29.94 -42.65 -18.06
C LYS A 366 -28.71 -41.82 -17.70
N SER A 367 -28.39 -41.70 -16.41
CA SER A 367 -27.19 -41.01 -15.96
C SER A 367 -25.95 -41.59 -16.64
N MET A 368 -25.07 -40.70 -17.12
CA MET A 368 -23.76 -41.09 -17.63
C MET A 368 -22.74 -41.31 -16.50
N VAL A 369 -23.08 -40.89 -15.28
CA VAL A 369 -22.28 -41.10 -14.08
C VAL A 369 -22.74 -42.38 -13.40
N ASP A 370 -21.79 -43.27 -13.09
CA ASP A 370 -22.04 -44.46 -12.29
C ASP A 370 -22.23 -44.09 -10.82
N ALA A 371 -23.36 -44.51 -10.23
CA ALA A 371 -23.62 -44.33 -8.81
C ALA A 371 -22.62 -45.13 -7.96
N LEU A 372 -22.17 -44.54 -6.85
CA LEU A 372 -21.25 -45.16 -5.92
C LEU A 372 -21.84 -46.44 -5.32
N ASP A 373 -20.99 -47.43 -5.09
CA ASP A 373 -21.39 -48.59 -4.30
C ASP A 373 -21.66 -48.17 -2.83
N PRO A 374 -22.48 -48.92 -2.07
CA PRO A 374 -22.84 -48.56 -0.70
C PRO A 374 -21.65 -48.35 0.24
N SER A 375 -20.52 -49.03 0.02
CA SER A 375 -19.32 -48.91 0.86
C SER A 375 -18.52 -47.63 0.58
N SER A 376 -18.58 -47.11 -0.65
CA SER A 376 -17.97 -45.83 -1.02
C SER A 376 -18.88 -44.63 -0.70
N ARG A 377 -20.20 -44.79 -0.87
CA ARG A 377 -21.20 -43.75 -0.61
C ARG A 377 -21.32 -43.39 0.87
N ARG A 378 -21.36 -44.40 1.75
CA ARG A 378 -21.64 -44.18 3.17
C ARG A 378 -20.62 -43.24 3.85
N PRO A 379 -19.30 -43.39 3.65
CA PRO A 379 -18.31 -42.45 4.20
C PRO A 379 -18.48 -41.00 3.73
N LEU A 380 -18.87 -40.78 2.47
CA LEU A 380 -19.17 -39.43 1.95
C LEU A 380 -20.35 -38.80 2.70
N GLN A 381 -21.45 -39.54 2.84
CA GLN A 381 -22.63 -39.07 3.57
C GLN A 381 -22.36 -38.87 5.07
N ASP A 382 -21.55 -39.75 5.66
CA ASP A 382 -21.17 -39.68 7.06
C ASP A 382 -20.46 -38.36 7.38
N VAL A 383 -19.52 -37.92 6.53
CA VAL A 383 -18.84 -36.62 6.68
C VAL A 383 -19.85 -35.48 6.64
N LEU A 384 -20.70 -35.42 5.60
CA LEU A 384 -21.67 -34.33 5.40
C LEU A 384 -22.71 -34.22 6.53
N THR A 385 -23.14 -35.36 7.07
CA THR A 385 -24.12 -35.44 8.17
C THR A 385 -23.63 -34.73 9.43
N VAL A 386 -22.31 -34.62 9.61
CA VAL A 386 -21.71 -33.90 10.75
C VAL A 386 -21.20 -32.52 10.32
N LEU A 387 -20.51 -32.44 9.19
CA LEU A 387 -19.84 -31.22 8.71
C LEU A 387 -20.84 -30.07 8.50
N ALA A 388 -21.92 -30.28 7.73
CA ALA A 388 -22.84 -29.20 7.40
C ALA A 388 -23.60 -28.67 8.63
N PRO A 389 -24.19 -29.51 9.51
CA PRO A 389 -24.82 -29.01 10.73
C PRO A 389 -23.84 -28.35 11.70
N TRP A 390 -22.60 -28.83 11.79
CA TRP A 390 -21.57 -28.20 12.62
C TRP A 390 -21.19 -26.82 12.10
N LEU A 391 -20.90 -26.69 10.80
CA LEU A 391 -20.57 -25.41 10.19
C LEU A 391 -21.71 -24.39 10.34
N ARG A 392 -22.97 -24.80 10.21
CA ARG A 392 -24.13 -23.90 10.40
C ARG A 392 -24.33 -23.40 11.85
N ARG A 393 -23.56 -23.90 12.83
CA ARG A 393 -23.52 -23.34 14.19
C ARG A 393 -22.79 -22.00 14.27
N PHE A 394 -21.89 -21.74 13.32
CA PHE A 394 -21.14 -20.50 13.22
C PHE A 394 -22.03 -19.41 12.59
N PRO A 395 -22.23 -18.25 13.26
CA PRO A 395 -23.03 -17.14 12.72
C PRO A 395 -22.67 -16.78 11.28
N THR A 396 -21.38 -16.62 10.96
CA THR A 396 -20.95 -16.28 9.60
C THR A 396 -21.41 -17.31 8.58
N VAL A 397 -21.22 -18.60 8.84
CA VAL A 397 -21.62 -19.65 7.88
C VAL A 397 -23.13 -19.72 7.73
N ARG A 398 -23.90 -19.53 8.80
CA ARG A 398 -25.36 -19.49 8.73
C ARG A 398 -25.83 -18.36 7.80
N ASP A 399 -25.25 -17.18 7.94
CA ASP A 399 -25.61 -16.03 7.12
C ASP A 399 -25.24 -16.26 5.64
N LEU A 400 -24.07 -16.84 5.38
CA LEU A 400 -23.64 -17.26 4.04
C LEU A 400 -24.59 -18.28 3.40
N ASP A 401 -25.01 -19.29 4.16
CA ASP A 401 -25.88 -20.36 3.66
C ASP A 401 -27.32 -19.85 3.41
N ASP A 402 -27.79 -18.93 4.24
CA ASP A 402 -29.07 -18.26 4.06
C ASP A 402 -29.05 -17.31 2.85
N ASP A 403 -27.94 -16.59 2.63
CA ASP A 403 -27.71 -15.77 1.42
C ASP A 403 -27.67 -16.63 0.17
N ALA A 404 -26.89 -17.72 0.18
CA ALA A 404 -26.76 -18.60 -0.97
C ALA A 404 -28.12 -19.16 -1.44
N GLY A 405 -29.04 -19.42 -0.51
CA GLY A 405 -30.40 -19.88 -0.82
C GLY A 405 -31.30 -18.84 -1.50
N ARG A 406 -31.03 -17.53 -1.33
CA ARG A 406 -31.89 -16.43 -1.86
C ARG A 406 -31.67 -16.14 -3.35
N PHE A 407 -30.50 -16.47 -3.90
CA PHE A 407 -30.04 -15.96 -5.20
C PHE A 407 -29.93 -17.01 -6.32
N LEU A 408 -30.45 -18.23 -6.11
CA LEU A 408 -30.41 -19.33 -7.10
C LEU A 408 -31.27 -19.10 -8.36
N ALA A 409 -32.08 -18.03 -8.41
CA ALA A 409 -32.94 -17.69 -9.54
C ALA A 409 -32.23 -16.86 -10.63
N THR A 410 -31.01 -16.36 -10.40
CA THR A 410 -30.26 -15.55 -11.36
C THR A 410 -29.47 -16.44 -12.33
N ARG A 411 -29.49 -16.12 -13.63
CA ARG A 411 -28.74 -16.85 -14.66
C ARG A 411 -27.24 -16.83 -14.30
N ALA A 412 -26.65 -18.01 -14.13
CA ALA A 412 -25.25 -18.15 -13.76
C ALA A 412 -24.34 -17.80 -14.95
N ASN A 413 -23.43 -16.83 -14.78
CA ASN A 413 -22.44 -16.43 -15.79
C ASN A 413 -21.14 -17.25 -15.63
N SER A 414 -21.27 -18.57 -15.47
CA SER A 414 -20.15 -19.46 -15.10
C SER A 414 -19.09 -19.54 -16.19
N GLY A 415 -19.47 -19.47 -17.46
CA GLY A 415 -18.52 -19.39 -18.58
C GLY A 415 -17.62 -18.16 -18.49
N SER A 416 -18.19 -16.99 -18.17
CA SER A 416 -17.43 -15.76 -17.95
C SER A 416 -16.60 -15.81 -16.67
N ALA A 417 -17.10 -16.46 -15.62
CA ALA A 417 -16.32 -16.68 -14.41
C ALA A 417 -15.05 -17.51 -14.69
N ARG A 418 -15.18 -18.64 -15.41
CA ARG A 418 -14.04 -19.46 -15.84
C ARG A 418 -13.05 -18.70 -16.73
N ALA A 419 -13.57 -17.93 -17.70
CA ALA A 419 -12.71 -17.12 -18.58
C ALA A 419 -11.88 -16.10 -17.78
N ALA A 420 -12.47 -15.46 -16.77
CA ALA A 420 -11.76 -14.55 -15.88
C ALA A 420 -10.72 -15.27 -15.01
N VAL A 421 -11.02 -16.46 -14.46
CA VAL A 421 -10.05 -17.28 -13.71
C VAL A 421 -8.88 -17.69 -14.61
N ALA A 422 -9.16 -18.19 -15.81
CA ALA A 422 -8.14 -18.56 -16.78
C ALA A 422 -7.23 -17.38 -17.15
N ALA A 423 -7.79 -16.18 -17.33
CA ALA A 423 -7.01 -14.97 -17.58
C ALA A 423 -6.14 -14.58 -16.37
N ALA A 424 -6.65 -14.75 -15.14
CA ALA A 424 -5.90 -14.49 -13.91
C ALA A 424 -4.71 -15.45 -13.76
N VAL A 425 -4.89 -16.73 -14.05
CA VAL A 425 -3.81 -17.73 -14.07
C VAL A 425 -2.80 -17.40 -15.17
N ALA A 426 -3.26 -17.10 -16.39
CA ALA A 426 -2.38 -16.77 -17.51
C ALA A 426 -1.60 -15.46 -17.30
N ALA A 427 -2.02 -14.63 -16.35
CA ALA A 427 -1.34 -13.41 -15.94
C ALA A 427 -0.49 -13.60 -14.67
N ASP A 428 -0.41 -14.81 -14.10
CA ASP A 428 0.21 -15.09 -12.79
C ASP A 428 -0.35 -14.23 -11.64
N LEU A 429 -1.61 -13.77 -11.76
CA LEU A 429 -2.24 -12.88 -10.78
C LEU A 429 -2.66 -13.62 -9.50
N ILE A 430 -3.04 -14.89 -9.62
CA ILE A 430 -3.43 -15.76 -8.50
C ILE A 430 -2.64 -17.06 -8.57
N ALA A 431 -2.41 -17.69 -7.42
CA ALA A 431 -1.73 -18.99 -7.37
C ALA A 431 -2.60 -20.10 -7.98
N SER A 432 -1.97 -21.14 -8.55
CA SER A 432 -2.70 -22.28 -9.14
C SER A 432 -3.63 -22.98 -8.14
N GLY A 433 -3.27 -22.99 -6.85
CA GLY A 433 -4.12 -23.53 -5.79
C GLY A 433 -5.40 -22.71 -5.55
N ASP A 434 -5.33 -21.38 -5.66
CA ASP A 434 -6.50 -20.51 -5.58
C ASP A 434 -7.39 -20.66 -6.81
N ALA A 435 -6.78 -20.71 -8.00
CA ALA A 435 -7.51 -20.94 -9.23
C ALA A 435 -8.26 -22.29 -9.21
N ALA A 436 -7.60 -23.36 -8.76
CA ALA A 436 -8.23 -24.67 -8.62
C ALA A 436 -9.41 -24.66 -7.64
N ARG A 437 -9.34 -23.87 -6.55
CA ARG A 437 -10.48 -23.69 -5.64
C ARG A 437 -11.67 -23.01 -6.32
N LEU A 438 -11.42 -21.99 -7.13
CA LEU A 438 -12.48 -21.30 -7.87
C LEU A 438 -13.12 -22.18 -8.93
N GLU A 439 -12.31 -22.89 -9.72
CA GLU A 439 -12.81 -23.85 -10.73
C GLU A 439 -13.62 -24.97 -10.08
N ALA A 440 -13.17 -25.52 -8.94
CA ALA A 440 -13.90 -26.58 -8.25
C ALA A 440 -15.32 -26.15 -7.79
N LEU A 441 -15.50 -24.87 -7.41
CA LEU A 441 -16.81 -24.30 -7.11
C LEU A 441 -17.68 -24.13 -8.35
N LEU A 442 -17.09 -23.76 -9.49
CA LEU A 442 -17.80 -23.64 -10.77
C LEU A 442 -18.19 -25.03 -11.32
N ASP A 443 -17.28 -26.01 -11.24
CA ASP A 443 -17.51 -27.41 -11.60
C ASP A 443 -18.60 -28.06 -10.74
N ALA A 444 -18.69 -27.69 -9.46
CA ALA A 444 -19.78 -28.15 -8.59
C ALA A 444 -21.17 -27.73 -9.10
N GLY A 445 -21.27 -26.62 -9.84
CA GLY A 445 -22.50 -26.23 -10.55
C GLY A 445 -22.88 -27.18 -11.68
N GLU A 446 -21.88 -27.67 -12.42
CA GLU A 446 -22.09 -28.61 -13.54
C GLU A 446 -22.55 -29.99 -13.06
N ARG A 447 -22.21 -30.37 -11.82
CA ARG A 447 -22.78 -31.56 -11.17
C ARG A 447 -24.30 -31.45 -10.92
N GLY A 448 -24.85 -30.24 -10.98
CA GLY A 448 -26.26 -29.95 -10.77
C GLY A 448 -26.69 -30.05 -9.30
N GLY A 449 -28.00 -30.03 -9.07
CA GLY A 449 -28.57 -30.06 -7.73
C GLY A 449 -28.61 -28.69 -7.04
N PHE A 450 -29.16 -28.67 -5.82
CA PHE A 450 -29.38 -27.43 -5.08
C PHE A 450 -28.08 -26.96 -4.42
N VAL A 451 -27.30 -27.88 -3.85
CA VAL A 451 -25.99 -27.59 -3.27
C VAL A 451 -24.97 -27.25 -4.36
N GLY A 452 -25.02 -27.95 -5.51
CA GLY A 452 -24.21 -27.59 -6.68
C GLY A 452 -24.43 -26.15 -7.14
N GLY A 453 -25.69 -25.72 -7.27
CA GLY A 453 -26.02 -24.33 -7.60
C GLY A 453 -25.55 -23.30 -6.56
N LYS A 454 -25.55 -23.66 -5.26
CA LYS A 454 -24.97 -22.80 -4.21
C LYS A 454 -23.47 -22.65 -4.37
N ALA A 455 -22.77 -23.76 -4.66
CA ALA A 455 -21.33 -23.76 -4.90
C ALA A 455 -20.97 -22.89 -6.11
N GLU A 456 -21.69 -23.06 -7.22
CA GLU A 456 -21.50 -22.26 -8.44
C GLU A 456 -21.67 -20.77 -8.18
N ARG A 457 -22.75 -20.39 -7.47
CA ARG A 457 -22.99 -18.98 -7.14
C ARG A 457 -21.87 -18.42 -6.27
N ARG A 458 -21.38 -19.18 -5.29
CA ARG A 458 -20.21 -18.79 -4.49
C ARG A 458 -18.97 -18.62 -5.38
N GLY A 459 -18.73 -19.51 -6.33
CA GLY A 459 -17.66 -19.40 -7.33
C GLY A 459 -17.75 -18.09 -8.12
N ILE A 460 -18.93 -17.76 -8.67
CA ILE A 460 -19.15 -16.50 -9.41
C ILE A 460 -18.92 -15.27 -8.52
N MET A 461 -19.42 -15.27 -7.28
CA MET A 461 -19.18 -14.16 -6.33
C MET A 461 -17.70 -14.03 -5.97
N SER A 462 -16.97 -15.14 -5.90
CA SER A 462 -15.52 -15.15 -5.69
C SER A 462 -14.79 -14.52 -6.87
N VAL A 463 -15.19 -14.84 -8.11
CA VAL A 463 -14.60 -14.19 -9.30
C VAL A 463 -14.94 -12.70 -9.37
N ARG A 464 -16.15 -12.30 -8.95
CA ARG A 464 -16.49 -10.87 -8.79
C ARG A 464 -15.56 -10.18 -7.78
N ASN A 465 -15.29 -10.82 -6.65
CA ASN A 465 -14.36 -10.31 -5.64
C ASN A 465 -12.92 -10.20 -6.18
N LEU A 466 -12.47 -11.20 -6.95
CA LEU A 466 -11.19 -11.17 -7.67
C LEU A 466 -11.11 -9.97 -8.63
N ILE A 467 -12.17 -9.72 -9.41
CA ILE A 467 -12.25 -8.57 -10.33
C ILE A 467 -12.16 -7.27 -9.53
N LEU A 468 -12.92 -7.14 -8.43
CA LEU A 468 -12.87 -5.94 -7.59
C LEU A 468 -11.47 -5.73 -7.01
N ALA A 469 -10.83 -6.78 -6.49
CA ALA A 469 -9.46 -6.71 -5.98
C ALA A 469 -8.46 -6.30 -7.08
N ALA A 470 -8.58 -6.88 -8.28
CA ALA A 470 -7.76 -6.53 -9.44
C ALA A 470 -7.97 -5.08 -9.89
N THR A 471 -9.21 -4.61 -9.97
CA THR A 471 -9.48 -3.22 -10.36
C THR A 471 -9.06 -2.22 -9.29
N SER A 472 -9.14 -2.58 -7.99
CA SER A 472 -8.66 -1.74 -6.89
C SER A 472 -7.13 -1.66 -6.84
N LEU A 473 -6.42 -2.74 -7.19
CA LEU A 473 -4.95 -2.73 -7.35
C LEU A 473 -4.50 -1.73 -8.42
N ILE A 474 -5.25 -1.70 -9.52
CA ILE A 474 -5.01 -0.78 -10.62
C ILE A 474 -5.47 0.64 -10.26
N GLY A 475 -6.51 0.77 -9.42
CA GLY A 475 -6.96 2.02 -8.80
C GLY A 475 -5.84 2.80 -8.10
N GLY A 476 -4.85 2.10 -7.53
CA GLY A 476 -3.67 2.71 -6.94
C GLY A 476 -2.59 3.15 -7.94
N MET A 477 -2.68 2.75 -9.22
CA MET A 477 -1.54 2.78 -10.17
C MET A 477 -1.84 3.35 -11.56
N LEU A 478 -3.08 3.30 -12.05
CA LEU A 478 -3.46 3.88 -13.35
C LEU A 478 -3.60 5.41 -13.36
N TRP A 479 -3.50 6.06 -12.21
CA TRP A 479 -3.41 7.53 -12.15
C TRP A 479 -2.22 8.08 -12.99
N ASN A 480 -1.15 7.29 -13.14
CA ASN A 480 0.06 7.75 -13.83
C ASN A 480 0.15 7.42 -15.32
N ALA A 481 -0.84 6.73 -15.90
CA ALA A 481 -0.82 6.43 -17.33
C ALA A 481 -1.06 7.65 -18.23
N ALA A 482 -1.53 8.78 -17.67
CA ALA A 482 -1.62 10.04 -18.39
C ALA A 482 -0.31 10.84 -18.41
N VAL A 483 0.71 10.51 -17.59
CA VAL A 483 1.90 11.37 -17.44
C VAL A 483 3.25 10.68 -17.67
N ASN A 484 3.45 9.39 -17.37
CA ASN A 484 4.59 8.60 -17.90
C ASN A 484 4.58 7.17 -17.36
N ASP A 485 4.75 6.21 -18.26
CA ASP A 485 5.33 4.86 -18.13
C ASP A 485 5.09 3.98 -16.87
N TYR A 486 4.08 4.29 -16.06
CA TYR A 486 3.87 3.68 -14.73
C TYR A 486 3.29 2.27 -14.70
N ALA A 487 2.95 1.70 -15.86
CA ALA A 487 2.58 0.29 -15.96
C ALA A 487 3.73 -0.66 -15.54
N THR A 488 4.92 -0.12 -15.21
CA THR A 488 6.17 -0.86 -15.04
C THR A 488 6.58 -1.22 -13.60
N HIS A 489 6.10 -0.54 -12.54
CA HIS A 489 6.75 -0.64 -11.22
C HIS A 489 6.11 -1.59 -10.20
N SER A 490 4.82 -1.95 -10.33
CA SER A 490 4.21 -3.00 -9.52
C SER A 490 3.88 -4.22 -10.36
N THR A 491 4.54 -5.33 -10.03
CA THR A 491 4.33 -6.60 -10.72
C THR A 491 2.87 -7.05 -10.60
N ILE A 492 2.28 -7.02 -9.40
CA ILE A 492 0.91 -7.49 -9.15
C ILE A 492 -0.14 -6.65 -9.89
N ALA A 493 0.02 -5.32 -9.96
CA ALA A 493 -0.95 -4.49 -10.69
C ALA A 493 -0.81 -4.61 -12.21
N ARG A 494 0.41 -4.80 -12.73
CA ARG A 494 0.61 -5.13 -14.14
C ARG A 494 -0.09 -6.46 -14.49
N ARG A 495 0.04 -7.48 -13.63
CA ARG A 495 -0.66 -8.76 -13.78
C ARG A 495 -2.17 -8.58 -13.74
N ALA A 496 -2.68 -7.72 -12.83
CA ALA A 496 -4.09 -7.36 -12.77
C ALA A 496 -4.57 -6.71 -14.08
N GLY A 497 -3.83 -5.74 -14.61
CA GLY A 497 -4.15 -5.10 -15.90
C GLY A 497 -4.18 -6.10 -17.06
N ILE A 498 -3.20 -7.01 -17.12
CA ILE A 498 -3.17 -8.09 -18.12
C ILE A 498 -4.39 -9.00 -18.02
N MET A 499 -4.75 -9.42 -16.80
CA MET A 499 -5.93 -10.24 -16.54
C MET A 499 -7.21 -9.54 -17.03
N LEU A 500 -7.43 -8.28 -16.62
CA LEU A 500 -8.63 -7.52 -16.95
C LEU A 500 -8.78 -7.30 -18.47
N ALA A 501 -7.69 -6.97 -19.15
CA ALA A 501 -7.72 -6.75 -20.59
C ALA A 501 -7.93 -8.05 -21.38
N ARG A 502 -7.36 -9.17 -20.92
CA ARG A 502 -7.57 -10.49 -21.56
C ARG A 502 -8.98 -11.03 -21.37
N ALA A 503 -9.64 -10.66 -20.28
CA ALA A 503 -10.97 -11.11 -19.92
C ALA A 503 -12.04 -10.01 -20.03
N GLU A 504 -11.87 -9.01 -20.91
CA GLU A 504 -12.74 -7.82 -20.99
C GLU A 504 -14.24 -8.17 -21.05
N ASP A 505 -14.64 -9.08 -21.94
CA ASP A 505 -16.04 -9.47 -22.12
C ASP A 505 -16.59 -10.13 -20.84
N ALA A 506 -15.83 -11.08 -20.29
CA ALA A 506 -16.18 -11.81 -19.08
C ALA A 506 -16.28 -10.89 -17.85
N VAL A 507 -15.31 -9.98 -17.69
CA VAL A 507 -15.30 -8.97 -16.62
C VAL A 507 -16.52 -8.05 -16.75
N THR A 508 -16.83 -7.62 -17.97
CA THR A 508 -17.97 -6.72 -18.24
C THR A 508 -19.31 -7.40 -17.92
N GLU A 509 -19.45 -8.68 -18.26
CA GLU A 509 -20.64 -9.46 -17.96
C GLU A 509 -20.81 -9.67 -16.45
N ILE A 510 -19.76 -10.06 -15.73
CA ILE A 510 -19.81 -10.23 -14.27
C ILE A 510 -20.06 -8.89 -13.57
N ALA A 511 -19.46 -7.80 -14.04
CA ALA A 511 -19.67 -6.46 -13.52
C ALA A 511 -21.09 -5.92 -13.77
N SER A 512 -21.89 -6.54 -14.64
CA SER A 512 -23.25 -6.09 -14.95
C SER A 512 -24.20 -6.15 -13.74
N GLU A 513 -23.92 -7.02 -12.77
CA GLU A 513 -24.66 -7.12 -11.50
C GLU A 513 -24.22 -6.07 -10.46
N LEU A 514 -23.13 -5.32 -10.71
CA LEU A 514 -22.68 -4.26 -9.81
C LEU A 514 -23.61 -3.03 -9.86
N PRO A 515 -23.65 -2.23 -8.77
CA PRO A 515 -24.15 -0.86 -8.78
C PRO A 515 -23.61 -0.05 -9.97
N SER A 516 -24.39 0.90 -10.49
CA SER A 516 -24.09 1.57 -11.77
C SER A 516 -22.78 2.36 -11.76
N ASP A 517 -22.43 2.95 -10.61
CA ASP A 517 -21.17 3.65 -10.36
C ASP A 517 -19.97 2.70 -10.42
N LEU A 518 -20.02 1.58 -9.67
CA LEU A 518 -18.99 0.55 -9.69
C LEU A 518 -18.85 -0.09 -11.07
N ARG A 519 -19.97 -0.39 -11.74
CA ARG A 519 -19.97 -0.95 -13.09
C ARG A 519 -19.28 -0.01 -14.09
N THR A 520 -19.58 1.27 -14.01
CA THR A 520 -18.95 2.29 -14.87
C THR A 520 -17.46 2.39 -14.58
N ALA A 521 -17.09 2.36 -13.30
CA ALA A 521 -15.70 2.43 -12.89
C ALA A 521 -14.88 1.22 -13.35
N VAL A 522 -15.40 -0.01 -13.17
CA VAL A 522 -14.76 -1.24 -13.67
C VAL A 522 -14.56 -1.17 -15.19
N ARG A 523 -15.57 -0.75 -15.95
CA ARG A 523 -15.47 -0.62 -17.42
C ARG A 523 -14.39 0.39 -17.84
N SER A 524 -14.28 1.51 -17.14
CA SER A 524 -13.21 2.49 -17.38
C SER A 524 -11.84 1.85 -17.22
N VAL A 525 -11.59 1.19 -16.08
CA VAL A 525 -10.30 0.55 -15.79
C VAL A 525 -9.95 -0.55 -16.78
N VAL A 526 -10.93 -1.35 -17.22
CA VAL A 526 -10.72 -2.39 -18.24
C VAL A 526 -10.33 -1.77 -19.59
N ALA A 527 -11.00 -0.68 -19.99
CA ALA A 527 -10.68 0.04 -21.23
C ALA A 527 -9.25 0.61 -21.19
N ASP A 528 -8.85 1.18 -20.06
CA ASP A 528 -7.51 1.72 -19.84
C ASP A 528 -6.45 0.61 -19.86
N ALA A 529 -6.71 -0.52 -19.19
CA ALA A 529 -5.83 -1.68 -19.20
C ALA A 529 -5.63 -2.25 -20.61
N ARG A 530 -6.69 -2.30 -21.42
CA ARG A 530 -6.60 -2.71 -22.83
C ARG A 530 -5.73 -1.75 -23.64
N ALA A 531 -5.94 -0.44 -23.47
CA ALA A 531 -5.16 0.58 -24.18
C ALA A 531 -3.66 0.43 -23.86
N ALA A 532 -3.33 0.24 -22.58
CA ALA A 532 -1.95 0.05 -22.13
C ALA A 532 -1.27 -1.17 -22.79
N ILE A 533 -1.95 -2.31 -22.90
CA ILE A 533 -1.38 -3.52 -23.55
C ILE A 533 -1.22 -3.34 -25.07
N GLY A 534 -2.14 -2.61 -25.71
CA GLY A 534 -2.07 -2.28 -27.13
C GLY A 534 -0.81 -1.47 -27.49
N HIS A 535 -0.44 -0.49 -26.66
CA HIS A 535 0.76 0.34 -26.85
C HIS A 535 2.08 -0.44 -26.67
N VAL A 536 2.14 -1.41 -25.75
CA VAL A 536 3.34 -2.26 -25.56
C VAL A 536 3.60 -3.16 -26.78
N SER A 537 2.54 -3.57 -27.48
CA SER A 537 2.63 -4.45 -28.65
C SER A 537 3.08 -3.70 -29.92
N SER A 538 2.74 -2.41 -30.05
CA SER A 538 3.16 -1.58 -31.19
C SER A 538 4.62 -1.12 -31.08
N ASN A 539 5.09 -0.83 -29.86
CA ASN A 539 6.48 -0.36 -29.64
C ASN A 539 7.54 -1.46 -29.86
N ARG A 540 7.18 -2.75 -29.74
CA ARG A 540 8.09 -3.87 -30.08
C ARG A 540 8.30 -4.08 -31.58
N ASN A 541 7.45 -3.50 -32.43
CA ASN A 541 7.56 -3.62 -33.89
C ASN A 541 8.28 -2.43 -34.56
N ALA A 542 8.70 -1.42 -33.78
CA ALA A 542 9.57 -0.36 -34.26
C ALA A 542 11.03 -0.82 -34.20
N ALA A 543 11.56 -1.32 -35.31
CA ALA A 543 13.00 -1.58 -35.46
C ALA A 543 13.81 -0.29 -35.22
N PRO A 544 15.04 -0.38 -34.65
CA PRO A 544 15.86 0.80 -34.44
C PRO A 544 16.36 1.32 -35.79
N ALA A 545 15.77 2.42 -36.26
CA ALA A 545 16.29 3.21 -37.36
C ALA A 545 17.31 4.22 -36.83
N ASP A 546 18.56 3.79 -36.66
CA ASP A 546 19.76 4.53 -37.09
C ASP A 546 21.02 3.83 -36.55
N VAL A 547 21.76 3.18 -37.45
CA VAL A 547 23.19 2.95 -37.26
C VAL A 547 23.89 3.62 -38.44
N ALA A 548 24.70 4.61 -38.07
CA ALA A 548 25.45 5.49 -38.94
C ALA A 548 26.21 4.77 -40.07
N LYS A 549 26.20 5.41 -41.25
CA LYS A 549 27.06 5.09 -42.40
C LYS A 549 28.53 5.09 -41.98
N PRO A 550 29.36 4.09 -42.36
CA PRO A 550 30.78 4.14 -42.10
C PRO A 550 31.45 5.15 -43.03
N HIS A 551 32.27 6.03 -42.45
CA HIS A 551 33.24 6.84 -43.17
C HIS A 551 34.26 5.95 -43.88
N GLY A 552 34.33 6.05 -45.20
CA GLY A 552 35.41 5.47 -45.99
C GLY A 552 36.69 6.28 -45.76
N HIS A 553 37.67 5.68 -45.10
CA HIS A 553 39.07 6.09 -45.24
C HIS A 553 39.67 5.39 -46.44
N GLY A 554 40.18 6.18 -47.37
CA GLY A 554 41.08 5.69 -48.40
C GLY A 554 42.44 5.35 -47.79
N GLN A 555 42.93 4.16 -48.11
CA GLN A 555 44.21 3.91 -48.78
C GLN A 555 44.16 2.54 -49.44
#